data_AF-E3HDX4-F1
#
_entry.id   AF-E3HDX4-F1
#
_cell.length_a   1.000
_cell.length_b   1.000
_cell.length_c   1.000
_cell.angle_alpha   90.00
_cell.angle_beta   90.00
_cell.angle_gamma   90.00
#
_symmetry.space_group_name_H-M   'P 1'
#
loop_
_entity.id
_entity.type
_entity.pdbx_description
1 polymer ?
#
loop_
_entity_poly.entity_id
_entity_poly.type
_entity_poly.pdbx_seq_one_letter_code
_entity_poly.pdbx_strand_id
1 'polypeptide(L)'
;MKKFLIAGLLVVSVVVFARGYNNYSHMYDSHRYETGINQNLTPEQNEKLNALEKENYNNRRRHALDIQTKNLEVQRMMNEDKIDWVKVEKINGEIADIQARMRTESMKFNRQAYDITGYEHMNRMSGVRGFCGRDNMSRRGHMY
;
A
#
# COMPACT_ATOMS: atom_id res chain seq x y z
N MET A 1 -40.89 -11.51 -37.12
CA MET A 1 -39.97 -12.18 -36.17
C MET A 1 -38.58 -11.52 -36.21
N LYS A 2 -38.34 -10.41 -35.48
CA LYS A 2 -37.00 -9.83 -35.18
C LYS A 2 -37.08 -8.84 -34.00
N LYS A 3 -37.84 -9.16 -32.93
CA LYS A 3 -37.99 -8.27 -31.76
C LYS A 3 -37.75 -8.93 -30.40
N PHE A 4 -37.33 -10.19 -30.36
CA PHE A 4 -37.09 -10.93 -29.12
C PHE A 4 -35.61 -11.15 -28.77
N LEU A 5 -34.67 -10.57 -29.54
CA LEU A 5 -33.22 -10.78 -29.30
C LEU A 5 -32.61 -9.89 -28.22
N ILE A 6 -33.32 -8.86 -27.73
CA ILE A 6 -32.73 -7.90 -26.78
C ILE A 6 -32.96 -8.31 -25.31
N ALA A 7 -33.98 -9.12 -25.04
CA ALA A 7 -34.27 -9.57 -23.67
C ALA A 7 -33.29 -10.65 -23.16
N GLY A 8 -32.52 -11.29 -24.05
CA GLY A 8 -31.58 -12.37 -23.69
C GLY A 8 -30.22 -11.90 -23.17
N LEU A 9 -29.82 -10.64 -23.42
CA LEU A 9 -28.48 -10.15 -23.06
C LEU A 9 -28.42 -9.49 -21.68
N LEU A 10 -29.56 -9.09 -21.10
CA LEU A 10 -29.61 -8.35 -19.83
C LEU A 10 -29.56 -9.22 -18.57
N VAL A 11 -29.71 -10.55 -18.68
CA VAL A 11 -29.79 -11.45 -17.52
C VAL A 11 -28.42 -12.02 -17.11
N VAL A 12 -27.38 -11.90 -17.95
CA VAL A 12 -26.06 -12.52 -17.68
C VAL A 12 -25.11 -11.65 -16.84
N SER A 13 -25.40 -10.37 -16.62
CA SER A 13 -24.49 -9.48 -15.87
C SER A 13 -24.67 -9.48 -14.34
N VAL A 14 -25.65 -10.19 -13.77
CA VAL A 14 -25.94 -10.13 -12.32
C VAL A 14 -25.06 -11.08 -11.47
N VAL A 15 -24.22 -11.92 -12.07
CA VAL A 15 -23.46 -12.97 -11.33
C VAL A 15 -21.97 -12.64 -11.12
N VAL A 16 -21.47 -11.45 -11.49
CA VAL A 16 -20.04 -11.08 -11.31
C VAL A 16 -19.80 -10.18 -10.07
N PHE A 17 -20.67 -10.24 -9.07
CA PHE A 17 -20.39 -9.71 -7.72
C PHE A 17 -20.21 -10.80 -6.65
N ALA A 18 -20.04 -12.06 -7.07
CA ALA A 18 -19.74 -13.18 -6.19
C ALA A 18 -18.28 -13.66 -6.31
N ARG A 19 -17.32 -12.73 -6.39
CA ARG A 19 -15.88 -13.06 -6.25
C ARG A 19 -15.27 -12.34 -5.05
N GLY A 20 -15.61 -12.86 -3.88
CA GLY A 20 -14.65 -12.99 -2.77
C GLY A 20 -14.48 -11.79 -1.84
N TYR A 21 -15.56 -11.33 -1.20
CA TYR A 21 -15.42 -10.79 0.16
C TYR A 21 -15.36 -11.97 1.14
N ASN A 22 -14.21 -12.64 1.19
CA ASN A 22 -13.89 -13.58 2.25
C ASN A 22 -12.50 -13.25 2.78
N ASN A 23 -12.48 -12.95 4.08
CA ASN A 23 -11.34 -13.04 4.99
C ASN A 23 -10.23 -11.98 4.88
N TYR A 24 -10.51 -10.81 5.46
CA TYR A 24 -9.55 -10.11 6.33
C TYR A 24 -10.30 -9.43 7.49
N SER A 25 -11.06 -10.19 8.26
CA SER A 25 -11.60 -9.75 9.56
C SER A 25 -11.02 -10.59 10.70
N HIS A 26 -9.70 -10.71 10.72
CA HIS A 26 -8.93 -11.14 11.89
C HIS A 26 -7.65 -10.32 11.93
N MET A 27 -7.78 -9.05 12.34
CA MET A 27 -6.63 -8.30 12.84
C MET A 27 -7.08 -7.26 13.88
N TYR A 28 -8.01 -7.64 14.74
CA TYR A 28 -8.17 -7.08 16.09
C TYR A 28 -7.54 -7.99 17.14
N ASP A 29 -6.52 -8.75 16.73
CA ASP A 29 -5.60 -9.38 17.67
C ASP A 29 -4.35 -8.50 17.74
N SER A 30 -4.43 -7.53 18.64
CA SER A 30 -3.44 -6.48 18.93
C SER A 30 -2.14 -7.03 19.55
N HIS A 31 -1.83 -8.31 19.35
CA HIS A 31 -0.76 -9.03 20.05
C HIS A 31 0.30 -9.62 19.11
N ARG A 32 0.32 -9.24 17.82
CA ARG A 32 1.39 -9.66 16.88
C ARG A 32 1.99 -8.52 16.05
N TYR A 33 2.34 -7.42 16.74
CA TYR A 33 3.60 -6.71 16.43
C TYR A 33 4.78 -7.40 17.12
N GLU A 34 4.71 -8.72 17.25
CA GLU A 34 5.89 -9.56 17.44
C GLU A 34 6.60 -9.57 16.08
N THR A 35 7.30 -8.48 15.82
CA THR A 35 8.29 -8.36 14.77
C THR A 35 9.15 -9.61 14.85
N GLY A 36 9.25 -10.35 13.74
CA GLY A 36 9.83 -11.70 13.68
C GLY A 36 11.35 -11.75 13.87
N ILE A 37 11.86 -11.15 14.93
CA ILE A 37 13.21 -11.26 15.43
C ILE A 37 13.06 -11.14 16.95
N ASN A 38 13.32 -12.21 17.70
CA ASN A 38 13.62 -12.13 19.13
C ASN A 38 14.88 -11.24 19.29
N GLN A 39 14.71 -9.91 19.23
CA GLN A 39 15.80 -8.98 19.46
C GLN A 39 15.95 -8.83 20.98
N ASN A 40 17.15 -9.08 21.49
CA ASN A 40 17.52 -8.79 22.86
C ASN A 40 17.68 -7.27 23.06
N LEU A 41 16.61 -6.51 22.79
CA LEU A 41 16.57 -5.08 23.09
C LEU A 41 16.43 -4.88 24.60
N THR A 42 17.12 -3.88 25.13
CA THR A 42 16.88 -3.47 26.51
C THR A 42 15.46 -2.90 26.64
N PRO A 43 14.87 -2.92 27.85
CA PRO A 43 13.55 -2.30 28.07
C PRO A 43 13.50 -0.84 27.60
N GLU A 44 14.58 -0.08 27.79
CA GLU A 44 14.69 1.32 27.34
C GLU A 44 14.70 1.44 25.80
N GLN A 45 15.40 0.55 25.11
CA GLN A 45 15.40 0.52 23.63
C GLN A 45 14.02 0.16 23.08
N ASN A 46 13.34 -0.81 23.70
CA ASN A 46 11.98 -1.20 23.33
C ASN A 46 10.99 -0.04 23.52
N GLU A 47 11.06 0.69 24.62
CA GLU A 47 10.18 1.84 24.87
C GLU A 47 10.38 2.94 23.82
N LYS A 48 11.64 3.28 23.52
CA LYS A 48 11.99 4.27 22.48
C LYS A 48 11.51 3.83 21.09
N LEU A 49 11.73 2.56 20.74
CA LEU A 49 11.29 2.02 19.45
C LEU A 49 9.76 2.04 19.33
N ASN A 50 9.04 1.61 20.38
CA ASN A 50 7.58 1.62 20.39
C ASN A 50 6.99 3.04 20.24
N ALA A 51 7.58 4.02 20.91
CA ALA A 51 7.17 5.43 20.76
C ALA A 51 7.38 5.91 19.31
N LEU A 52 8.54 5.60 18.73
CA LEU A 52 8.88 5.94 17.35
C LEU A 52 7.95 5.25 16.34
N GLU A 53 7.64 3.97 16.54
CA GLU A 53 6.71 3.20 15.70
C GLU A 53 5.30 3.78 15.74
N LYS A 54 4.83 4.17 16.94
CA LYS A 54 3.51 4.80 17.12
C LYS A 54 3.42 6.14 16.38
N GLU A 55 4.45 6.96 16.48
CA GLU A 55 4.51 8.23 15.76
C GLU A 55 4.52 8.02 14.24
N ASN A 56 5.38 7.14 13.75
CA ASN A 56 5.49 6.80 12.33
C ASN A 56 4.16 6.22 11.79
N TYR A 57 3.48 5.36 12.56
CA TYR A 57 2.17 4.83 12.22
C TYR A 57 1.13 5.95 12.03
N ASN A 58 1.05 6.90 12.97
CA ASN A 58 0.10 8.01 12.89
C ASN A 58 0.39 8.91 11.68
N ASN A 59 1.66 9.23 11.43
CA ASN A 59 2.06 10.03 10.27
C ASN A 59 1.72 9.33 8.94
N ARG A 60 2.04 8.03 8.81
CA ARG A 60 1.69 7.24 7.63
C ARG A 60 0.18 7.13 7.43
N ARG A 61 -0.58 6.98 8.52
CA ARG A 61 -2.05 6.93 8.46
C ARG A 61 -2.64 8.25 7.95
N ARG A 62 -2.12 9.39 8.40
CA ARG A 62 -2.56 10.72 7.91
C ARG A 62 -2.32 10.84 6.40
N HIS A 63 -1.10 10.58 5.94
CA HIS A 63 -0.77 10.64 4.51
C HIS A 63 -1.61 9.67 3.67
N ALA A 64 -1.91 8.47 4.18
CA ALA A 64 -2.77 7.51 3.51
C ALA A 64 -4.20 8.03 3.35
N LEU A 65 -4.75 8.71 4.37
CA LEU A 65 -6.07 9.35 4.28
C LEU A 65 -6.06 10.48 3.25
N ASP A 66 -5.02 11.31 3.23
CA ASP A 66 -4.90 12.40 2.25
C ASP A 66 -4.87 11.86 0.80
N ILE A 67 -4.13 10.77 0.56
CA ILE A 67 -4.12 10.08 -0.74
C ILE A 67 -5.50 9.51 -1.07
N GLN A 68 -6.20 8.90 -0.10
CA GLN A 68 -7.56 8.38 -0.32
C GLN A 68 -8.53 9.49 -0.71
N THR A 69 -8.52 10.62 0.00
CA THR A 69 -9.35 11.79 -0.32
C THR A 69 -9.10 12.28 -1.74
N LYS A 70 -7.83 12.41 -2.13
CA LYS A 70 -7.46 12.85 -3.50
C LYS A 70 -7.86 11.83 -4.56
N ASN A 71 -7.72 10.54 -4.30
CA ASN A 71 -8.19 9.49 -5.21
C ASN A 71 -9.71 9.52 -5.39
N LEU A 72 -10.47 9.78 -4.33
CA LEU A 72 -11.92 9.96 -4.41
C LEU A 72 -12.29 11.19 -5.25
N GLU A 73 -11.51 12.27 -5.15
CA GLU A 73 -11.69 13.46 -5.99
C GLU A 73 -11.43 13.17 -7.47
N VAL A 74 -10.36 12.42 -7.79
CA VAL A 74 -10.11 11.94 -9.16
C VAL A 74 -11.26 11.06 -9.65
N GLN A 75 -11.70 10.08 -8.85
CA GLN A 75 -12.83 9.22 -9.22
C GLN A 75 -14.11 10.03 -9.47
N ARG A 76 -14.37 11.06 -8.65
CA ARG A 76 -15.50 11.97 -8.84
C ARG A 76 -15.43 12.66 -10.21
N MET A 77 -14.27 13.21 -10.59
CA MET A 77 -14.07 13.88 -11.88
C MET A 77 -14.16 12.91 -13.07
N MET A 78 -13.68 11.67 -12.91
CA MET A 78 -13.77 10.64 -13.95
C MET A 78 -15.21 10.20 -14.25
N ASN A 79 -16.15 10.49 -13.36
CA ASN A 79 -17.58 10.21 -13.53
C ASN A 79 -18.37 11.42 -14.09
N GLU A 80 -17.71 12.54 -14.39
CA GLU A 80 -18.36 13.71 -15.01
C GLU A 80 -18.46 13.54 -16.54
N ASP A 81 -19.50 14.10 -17.17
CA ASP A 81 -19.72 14.00 -18.63
C ASP A 81 -18.56 14.62 -19.45
N LYS A 82 -17.86 15.60 -18.87
CA LYS A 82 -16.68 16.25 -19.46
C LYS A 82 -15.56 16.26 -18.44
N ILE A 83 -14.55 15.43 -18.69
CA ILE A 83 -13.39 15.28 -17.80
C ILE A 83 -12.42 16.45 -17.98
N ASP A 84 -12.07 17.11 -16.87
CA ASP A 84 -11.04 18.15 -16.81
C ASP A 84 -9.66 17.52 -16.53
N TRP A 85 -8.93 17.20 -17.59
CA TRP A 85 -7.63 16.54 -17.49
C TRP A 85 -6.56 17.37 -16.77
N VAL A 86 -6.64 18.70 -16.84
CA VAL A 86 -5.66 19.58 -16.17
C VAL A 86 -5.78 19.47 -14.65
N LYS A 87 -7.02 19.38 -14.13
CA LYS A 87 -7.26 19.15 -12.70
C LYS A 87 -6.85 17.74 -12.26
N VAL A 88 -7.17 16.72 -13.07
CA VAL A 88 -6.76 15.33 -12.80
C VAL A 88 -5.24 15.22 -12.70
N GLU A 89 -4.51 15.81 -13.64
CA GLU A 89 -3.04 15.82 -13.63
C GLU A 89 -2.48 16.51 -12.38
N LYS A 90 -3.05 17.66 -12.00
CA LYS A 90 -2.66 18.37 -10.78
C LYS A 90 -2.83 17.52 -9.53
N ILE A 91 -3.99 16.88 -9.36
CA ILE A 91 -4.27 16.04 -8.18
C ILE A 91 -3.36 14.80 -8.16
N ASN A 92 -3.06 14.20 -9.30
CA ASN A 92 -2.09 13.12 -9.40
C ASN A 92 -0.67 13.57 -9.00
N GLY A 93 -0.27 14.78 -9.36
CA GLY A 93 0.99 15.38 -8.89
C GLY A 93 1.03 15.51 -7.37
N GLU A 94 -0.05 16.00 -6.76
CA GLU A 94 -0.17 16.12 -5.30
C GLU A 94 -0.12 14.74 -4.60
N ILE A 95 -0.71 13.70 -5.20
CA ILE A 95 -0.60 12.31 -4.71
C ILE A 95 0.86 11.83 -4.77
N ALA A 96 1.54 12.07 -5.88
CA ALA A 96 2.95 11.69 -6.05
C ALA A 96 3.85 12.37 -5.02
N ASP A 97 3.62 13.65 -4.73
CA ASP A 97 4.34 14.40 -3.69
C ASP A 97 4.13 13.80 -2.30
N ILE A 98 2.89 13.43 -1.95
CA ILE A 98 2.60 12.76 -0.67
C ILE A 98 3.33 11.42 -0.60
N GLN A 99 3.31 10.62 -1.67
CA GLN A 99 4.01 9.34 -1.71
C GLN A 99 5.52 9.50 -1.57
N ALA A 100 6.12 10.52 -2.19
CA ALA A 100 7.54 10.84 -2.06
C ALA A 100 7.90 11.24 -0.62
N ARG A 101 7.05 12.04 0.03
CA ARG A 101 7.19 12.37 1.46
C ARG A 101 7.13 11.13 2.35
N MET A 102 6.12 10.27 2.16
CA MET A 102 6.00 9.01 2.91
C MET A 102 7.23 8.11 2.75
N ARG A 103 7.79 8.03 1.54
CA ARG A 103 9.03 7.27 1.29
C ARG A 103 10.20 7.83 2.08
N THR A 104 10.35 9.16 2.10
CA THR A 104 11.41 9.85 2.85
C THR A 104 11.24 9.67 4.36
N GLU A 105 10.02 9.78 4.88
CA GLU A 105 9.71 9.54 6.29
C GLU A 105 10.01 8.09 6.69
N SER A 106 9.69 7.12 5.84
CA SER A 106 10.04 5.72 6.08
C SER A 106 11.56 5.50 6.12
N MET A 107 12.33 6.17 5.27
CA MET A 107 13.80 6.11 5.34
C MET A 107 14.32 6.70 6.65
N LYS A 108 13.78 7.85 7.09
CA LYS A 108 14.13 8.48 8.37
C LYS A 108 13.80 7.56 9.55
N PHE A 109 12.61 6.98 9.56
CA PHE A 109 12.20 6.01 10.58
C PHE A 109 13.16 4.83 10.67
N ASN A 110 13.52 4.20 9.55
CA ASN A 110 14.45 3.07 9.56
C ASN A 110 15.82 3.47 10.09
N ARG A 111 16.30 4.67 9.76
CA ARG A 111 17.56 5.18 10.28
C ARG A 111 17.50 5.38 11.79
N GLN A 112 16.43 6.00 12.29
CA GLN A 112 16.22 6.21 13.72
C GLN A 112 16.05 4.89 14.48
N ALA A 113 15.33 3.92 13.91
CA ALA A 113 15.19 2.58 14.47
C ALA A 113 16.52 1.84 14.52
N TYR A 114 17.37 1.99 13.49
CA TYR A 114 18.75 1.47 13.51
C TYR A 114 19.58 2.13 14.62
N ASP A 115 19.51 3.45 14.77
CA ASP A 115 20.26 4.15 15.81
C ASP A 115 19.82 3.72 17.24
N ILE A 116 18.57 3.28 17.42
CA ILE A 116 18.05 2.74 18.70
C ILE A 116 18.47 1.28 18.92
N THR A 117 18.35 0.44 17.89
CA THR A 117 18.40 -1.03 18.03
C THR A 117 19.73 -1.64 17.61
N GLY A 118 20.51 -0.94 16.77
CA GLY A 118 21.69 -1.48 16.08
C GLY A 118 21.37 -2.44 14.94
N TYR A 119 20.09 -2.70 14.66
CA TYR A 119 19.64 -3.63 13.63
C TYR A 119 18.99 -2.90 12.46
N GLU A 120 19.22 -3.40 11.25
CA GLU A 120 18.49 -2.90 10.09
C GLU A 120 17.02 -3.30 10.19
N HIS A 121 16.16 -2.32 10.44
CA HIS A 121 14.72 -2.49 10.28
C HIS A 121 14.43 -2.65 8.79
N MET A 122 14.30 -3.89 8.33
CA MET A 122 13.97 -4.16 6.93
C MET A 122 12.62 -3.53 6.58
N ASN A 123 12.68 -2.60 5.64
CA ASN A 123 11.51 -1.94 5.12
C ASN A 123 10.64 -2.98 4.38
N ARG A 124 9.56 -3.45 5.01
CA ARG A 124 8.53 -4.27 4.34
C ARG A 124 7.82 -3.52 3.19
N MET A 125 8.26 -2.31 2.83
CA MET A 125 7.90 -1.63 1.58
C MET A 125 8.63 -2.18 0.34
N SER A 126 9.54 -3.16 0.47
CA SER A 126 10.12 -3.90 -0.67
C SER A 126 9.13 -4.85 -1.38
N GLY A 127 7.84 -4.55 -1.33
CA GLY A 127 6.78 -5.18 -2.12
C GLY A 127 6.49 -4.48 -3.45
N VAL A 128 7.18 -3.37 -3.79
CA VAL A 128 7.13 -2.78 -5.13
C VAL A 128 8.05 -3.56 -6.07
N ARG A 129 7.81 -4.88 -6.21
CA ARG A 129 8.20 -5.63 -7.40
C ARG A 129 7.06 -5.50 -8.40
N GLY A 130 7.17 -4.53 -9.31
CA GLY A 130 6.15 -4.35 -10.34
C GLY A 130 6.40 -3.27 -11.38
N PHE A 131 7.48 -2.50 -11.29
CA PHE A 131 7.86 -1.58 -12.36
C PHE A 131 9.34 -1.78 -12.69
N CYS A 132 9.57 -2.20 -13.94
CA CYS A 132 10.84 -2.49 -14.61
C CYS A 132 11.41 -3.91 -14.43
N GLY A 133 11.39 -4.70 -15.52
CA GLY A 133 12.42 -5.72 -15.78
C GLY A 133 12.07 -7.16 -15.42
N ARG A 134 11.20 -7.77 -16.22
CA ARG A 134 11.05 -9.22 -16.32
C ARG A 134 12.25 -9.80 -17.07
N ASP A 135 13.38 -10.03 -16.40
CA ASP A 135 14.44 -10.92 -16.90
C ASP A 135 14.69 -12.03 -15.88
N ASN A 136 13.79 -13.00 -15.95
CA ASN A 136 13.91 -14.28 -15.32
C ASN A 136 14.62 -15.21 -16.31
N MET A 137 15.96 -15.26 -16.27
CA MET A 137 16.72 -16.34 -16.90
C MET A 137 17.82 -16.82 -15.97
N SER A 138 17.49 -17.88 -15.23
CA SER A 138 18.28 -19.11 -15.13
C SER A 138 19.80 -18.96 -15.26
N ARG A 139 20.51 -18.98 -14.12
CA ARG A 139 21.79 -19.68 -14.01
C ARG A 139 21.89 -20.43 -12.67
N ARG A 140 21.27 -21.61 -12.66
CA ARG A 140 21.92 -22.78 -12.05
C ARG A 140 23.16 -23.08 -12.90
N GLY A 141 24.32 -23.12 -12.27
CA GLY A 141 25.57 -23.54 -12.90
C GLY A 141 26.61 -23.80 -11.82
N HIS A 142 26.82 -25.08 -11.55
CA HIS A 142 28.03 -25.63 -10.93
C HIS A 142 29.30 -25.15 -11.64
N MET A 143 30.45 -25.39 -10.98
CA MET A 143 31.86 -25.20 -11.36
C MET A 143 32.45 -23.88 -10.80
N TYR A 144 33.50 -23.85 -9.98
CA TYR A 144 34.49 -24.83 -9.52
C TYR A 144 34.69 -24.68 -8.00
#